data_AF-A0A9P1HYF3-F1
#
_entry.id   AF-A0A9P1HYF3-F1
#
_cell.length_a   1.000
_cell.length_b   1.000
_cell.length_c   1.000
_cell.angle_alpha   90.00
_cell.angle_beta   90.00
_cell.angle_gamma   90.00
#
_symmetry.space_group_name_H-M   'P 1'
#
loop_
_entity.id
_entity.type
_entity.pdbx_description
1 polymer ?
#
loop_
_entity_poly.entity_id
_entity_poly.type
_entity_poly.pdbx_seq_one_letter_code
_entity_poly.pdbx_strand_id
1 'polypeptide(L)'
;MDSGTVIHRSQLKMDINGTLCLENGIPTITSWPYRLAILIHIFLTFSSLVFMMVAFFYLRKRLYFHKNITILIVFMFVSASVLSLQMLVMECRHIFISWFYKHPCDVYVPAEDCFPYLLLNSVAIGCMTGAQVCMVIERMIATYLMKKYQKFGGELGTILVVCTTMIFVWLTYETFWPGPSEDYYLTCISIPKESAVKANRNFIILISLNLMCIISLILLNAINRPYRKRLRFNLADRYQVEENLNTTQYICTIVIVQFVILTFYGTGTLLLRTFKAKFEPIFHRQLIMFVYVVPFFTCILPILMIYIVKQGVERRNRNINKMVSHAATGTHGRDNYFHELLKQWS
;
A
#
# COMPACT_ATOMS: atom_id res chain seq x y z
N MET A 1 22.10 17.32 15.76
CA MET A 1 22.07 18.27 16.89
C MET A 1 21.41 19.52 16.35
N ASP A 2 20.16 19.89 16.57
CA ASP A 2 19.08 19.52 17.50
C ASP A 2 17.80 19.24 16.68
N SER A 3 17.25 18.03 16.71
CA SER A 3 16.17 17.65 17.64
C SER A 3 14.78 18.21 17.27
N GLY A 4 13.86 17.34 16.83
CA GLY A 4 12.43 17.56 17.15
C GLY A 4 12.30 17.79 18.63
N THR A 5 11.54 18.80 19.05
CA THR A 5 11.38 19.13 20.47
C THR A 5 10.86 17.88 21.19
N VAL A 6 11.77 17.21 21.88
CA VAL A 6 11.65 16.05 22.77
C VAL A 6 12.06 16.64 24.10
N ILE A 7 11.24 16.44 25.10
CA ILE A 7 11.27 17.14 26.38
C ILE A 7 11.41 16.07 27.44
N HIS A 8 12.61 15.90 28.00
CA HIS A 8 12.89 14.92 29.04
C HIS A 8 12.33 15.35 30.41
N ARG A 9 11.95 14.34 31.22
CA ARG A 9 11.21 14.39 32.49
C ARG A 9 11.84 15.22 33.62
N SER A 10 13.08 15.67 33.53
CA SER A 10 13.74 16.49 34.56
C SER A 10 13.61 18.01 34.38
N GLN A 11 13.17 18.51 33.21
CA GLN A 11 12.85 19.94 32.99
C GLN A 11 11.34 20.24 33.14
N LEU A 12 10.52 19.23 33.41
CA LEU A 12 9.05 19.27 33.38
C LEU A 12 8.40 19.47 34.77
N LYS A 13 9.18 19.68 35.84
CA LYS A 13 8.60 20.09 37.14
C LYS A 13 8.44 21.61 37.17
N MET A 14 7.28 22.07 36.70
CA MET A 14 6.53 23.24 37.19
C MET A 14 6.89 24.70 36.81
N ASP A 15 8.04 25.09 36.25
CA ASP A 15 8.35 26.55 36.19
C ASP A 15 8.36 27.23 34.79
N ILE A 16 8.08 26.51 33.70
CA ILE A 16 7.90 27.08 32.33
C ILE A 16 6.46 26.81 31.84
N ASN A 17 5.49 27.09 32.72
CA ASN A 17 4.13 26.50 32.77
C ASN A 17 3.11 26.91 31.69
N GLY A 18 3.52 27.30 30.49
CA GLY A 18 2.55 27.52 29.40
C GLY A 18 3.08 28.10 28.10
N THR A 19 4.23 28.77 28.11
CA THR A 19 4.75 29.50 26.93
C THR A 19 5.01 28.59 25.75
N LEU A 20 5.63 27.42 25.92
CA LEU A 20 5.86 26.48 24.81
C LEU A 20 4.54 25.96 24.20
N CYS A 21 3.56 25.66 25.04
CA CYS A 21 2.24 25.21 24.61
C CYS A 21 1.47 26.32 23.88
N LEU A 22 1.60 27.56 24.36
CA LEU A 22 0.98 28.76 23.80
C LEU A 22 1.65 29.22 22.49
N GLU A 23 2.97 29.11 22.37
CA GLU A 23 3.72 29.58 21.20
C GLU A 23 3.80 28.56 20.07
N ASN A 24 3.86 27.26 20.38
CA ASN A 24 4.06 26.23 19.38
C ASN A 24 2.89 25.25 19.24
N GLY A 25 2.26 24.87 20.35
CA GLY A 25 1.18 23.87 20.36
C GLY A 25 -0.12 24.42 19.78
N ILE A 26 -0.72 25.40 20.46
CA ILE A 26 -2.00 26.01 20.09
C ILE A 26 -1.98 26.60 18.66
N PRO A 27 -0.97 27.40 18.26
CA PRO A 27 -0.95 27.99 16.92
C PRO A 27 -0.85 26.94 15.82
N THR A 28 -0.20 25.80 16.08
CA THR A 28 -0.14 24.69 15.11
C THR A 28 -1.50 24.02 14.96
N ILE A 29 -2.17 23.63 16.05
CA ILE A 29 -3.41 22.85 15.98
C ILE A 29 -4.63 23.68 15.57
N THR A 30 -4.60 24.99 15.80
CA THR A 30 -5.67 25.92 15.42
C THR A 30 -5.48 26.44 14.00
N SER A 31 -4.30 26.25 13.39
CA SER A 31 -4.06 26.70 12.02
C SER A 31 -4.96 25.96 11.03
N TRP A 32 -5.51 26.73 10.09
CA TRP A 32 -6.32 26.18 9.00
C TRP A 32 -5.58 25.13 8.16
N PRO A 33 -4.29 25.31 7.79
CA PRO A 33 -3.55 24.28 7.05
C PRO A 33 -3.49 22.93 7.78
N TYR A 34 -3.27 22.95 9.10
CA TYR A 34 -3.20 21.73 9.91
C TYR A 34 -4.56 21.02 9.99
N ARG A 35 -5.63 21.77 10.31
CA ARG A 35 -7.00 21.22 10.36
C ARG A 35 -7.45 20.68 9.01
N LEU A 36 -7.14 21.38 7.92
CA LEU A 36 -7.46 20.94 6.57
C LEU A 36 -6.73 19.63 6.22
N ALA A 37 -5.44 19.50 6.55
CA ALA A 37 -4.70 18.27 6.33
C ALA A 37 -5.32 17.08 7.08
N ILE A 38 -5.69 17.25 8.35
CA ILE A 38 -6.37 16.21 9.14
C ILE A 38 -7.73 15.84 8.52
N LEU A 39 -8.54 16.83 8.14
CA LEU A 39 -9.85 16.56 7.51
C LEU A 39 -9.71 15.81 6.18
N ILE A 40 -8.70 16.15 5.38
CA ILE A 40 -8.37 15.42 4.14
C ILE A 40 -7.98 13.97 4.48
N HIS A 41 -7.14 13.74 5.49
CA HIS A 41 -6.76 12.39 5.91
C HIS A 41 -7.95 11.57 6.41
N ILE A 42 -8.83 12.14 7.22
CA ILE A 42 -10.06 11.49 7.69
C ILE A 42 -10.93 11.09 6.49
N PHE A 43 -11.15 12.02 5.56
CA PHE A 43 -11.93 11.74 4.35
C PHE A 43 -11.31 10.61 3.51
N LEU A 44 -10.00 10.65 3.29
CA LEU A 44 -9.29 9.64 2.49
C LEU A 44 -9.26 8.26 3.15
N THR A 45 -9.02 8.19 4.45
CA THR A 45 -8.98 6.92 5.20
C THR A 45 -10.37 6.29 5.31
N PHE A 46 -11.41 7.10 5.56
CA PHE A 46 -12.79 6.63 5.51
C PHE A 46 -13.19 6.13 4.12
N SER A 47 -12.91 6.92 3.07
CA SER A 47 -13.17 6.54 1.68
C SER A 47 -12.42 5.27 1.29
N SER A 48 -11.17 5.13 1.75
CA SER A 48 -10.37 3.92 1.54
C SER A 48 -11.08 2.70 2.12
N LEU A 49 -11.53 2.72 3.38
CA LEU A 49 -12.22 1.58 3.99
C LEU A 49 -13.49 1.18 3.22
N VAL A 50 -14.27 2.17 2.77
CA VAL A 50 -15.47 1.95 1.93
C VAL A 50 -15.08 1.31 0.59
N PHE A 51 -14.11 1.88 -0.14
CA PHE A 51 -13.67 1.33 -1.42
C PHE A 51 -13.03 -0.04 -1.28
N MET A 52 -12.30 -0.32 -0.21
CA MET A 52 -11.73 -1.62 0.10
C MET A 52 -12.83 -2.66 0.32
N MET A 53 -13.89 -2.31 1.05
CA MET A 53 -15.05 -3.18 1.25
C MET A 53 -15.77 -3.48 -0.07
N VAL A 54 -16.04 -2.45 -0.88
CA VAL A 54 -16.66 -2.61 -2.21
C VAL A 54 -15.78 -3.47 -3.12
N ALA A 55 -14.48 -3.20 -3.16
CA ALA A 55 -13.51 -3.97 -3.92
C ALA A 55 -13.51 -5.43 -3.47
N PHE A 56 -13.47 -5.72 -2.17
CA PHE A 56 -13.49 -7.08 -1.65
C PHE A 56 -14.69 -7.89 -2.15
N PHE A 57 -15.90 -7.32 -2.08
CA PHE A 57 -17.11 -7.98 -2.58
C PHE A 57 -17.12 -8.15 -4.11
N TYR A 58 -16.63 -7.15 -4.85
CA TYR A 58 -16.51 -7.21 -6.31
C TYR A 58 -15.51 -8.28 -6.76
N LEU A 59 -14.35 -8.30 -6.11
CA LEU A 59 -13.21 -9.16 -6.40
C LEU A 59 -13.50 -10.63 -6.08
N ARG A 60 -14.22 -10.93 -4.99
CA ARG A 60 -14.59 -12.31 -4.61
C ARG A 60 -15.30 -13.08 -5.73
N LYS A 61 -16.05 -12.39 -6.59
CA LYS A 61 -16.83 -13.01 -7.69
C LYS A 61 -16.09 -13.04 -9.03
N ARG A 62 -14.97 -12.30 -9.16
CA ARG A 62 -14.35 -12.01 -10.48
C ARG A 62 -12.83 -12.16 -10.51
N LEU A 63 -12.18 -12.51 -9.41
CA LEU A 63 -10.75 -12.81 -9.42
C LEU A 63 -10.51 -14.17 -10.09
N TYR A 64 -9.97 -14.13 -11.31
CA TYR A 64 -9.49 -15.30 -12.04
C TYR A 64 -7.96 -15.35 -12.03
N PHE A 65 -7.36 -15.15 -10.86
CA PHE A 65 -5.91 -15.25 -10.70
C PHE A 65 -5.54 -16.53 -9.94
N HIS A 66 -4.34 -17.01 -10.19
CA HIS A 66 -3.74 -18.08 -9.39
C HIS A 66 -3.86 -17.83 -7.87
N LYS A 67 -4.00 -18.91 -7.09
CA LYS A 67 -4.23 -18.83 -5.63
C LYS A 67 -3.12 -18.07 -4.89
N ASN A 68 -1.86 -18.34 -5.21
CA ASN A 68 -0.70 -17.65 -4.62
C ASN A 68 -0.79 -16.12 -4.73
N ILE A 69 -1.00 -15.60 -5.93
CA ILE A 69 -1.08 -14.14 -6.12
C ILE A 69 -2.34 -13.55 -5.48
N THR A 70 -3.45 -14.29 -5.50
CA THR A 70 -4.68 -13.89 -4.81
C THR A 70 -4.46 -13.70 -3.30
N ILE A 71 -3.77 -14.63 -2.66
CA ILE A 71 -3.40 -14.55 -1.23
C ILE A 71 -2.55 -13.30 -0.97
N LEU A 72 -1.55 -13.02 -1.82
CA LEU A 72 -0.68 -11.85 -1.69
C LEU A 72 -1.42 -10.52 -1.86
N ILE A 73 -2.36 -10.45 -2.82
CA ILE A 73 -3.20 -9.28 -3.02
C ILE A 73 -4.10 -9.08 -1.80
N VAL A 74 -4.76 -10.13 -1.30
CA VAL A 74 -5.59 -10.05 -0.09
C VAL A 74 -4.76 -9.59 1.11
N PHE A 75 -3.53 -10.08 1.27
CA PHE A 75 -2.62 -9.65 2.33
C PHE A 75 -2.26 -8.17 2.24
N MET A 76 -1.96 -7.66 1.03
CA MET A 76 -1.75 -6.23 0.80
C MET A 76 -3.01 -5.42 1.15
N PHE A 77 -4.19 -5.93 0.79
CA PHE A 77 -5.46 -5.26 1.11
C PHE A 77 -5.70 -5.20 2.61
N VAL A 78 -5.53 -6.30 3.33
CA VAL A 78 -5.68 -6.35 4.79
C VAL A 78 -4.70 -5.38 5.46
N SER A 79 -3.44 -5.35 5.02
CA SER A 79 -2.43 -4.44 5.56
C SER A 79 -2.82 -2.96 5.34
N ALA A 80 -3.34 -2.63 4.15
CA ALA A 80 -3.85 -1.30 3.86
C ALA A 80 -5.08 -0.94 4.70
N SER A 81 -6.01 -1.87 4.91
CA SER A 81 -7.19 -1.65 5.76
C SER A 81 -6.82 -1.41 7.23
N VAL A 82 -5.85 -2.17 7.77
CA VAL A 82 -5.31 -1.95 9.12
C VAL A 82 -4.71 -0.55 9.24
N LEU A 83 -3.91 -0.14 8.24
CA LEU A 83 -3.31 1.19 8.18
C LEU A 83 -4.37 2.31 8.14
N SER A 84 -5.37 2.19 7.26
CA SER A 84 -6.44 3.18 7.14
C SER A 84 -7.31 3.27 8.39
N LEU A 85 -7.66 2.14 9.01
CA LEU A 85 -8.46 2.11 10.24
C LEU A 85 -7.72 2.79 11.39
N GLN A 86 -6.45 2.43 11.58
CA GLN A 86 -5.62 3.02 12.62
C GLN A 86 -5.47 4.53 12.42
N MET A 87 -5.15 4.97 11.19
CA MET A 87 -5.02 6.40 10.90
C MET A 87 -6.33 7.16 11.11
N LEU A 88 -7.47 6.56 10.77
CA LEU A 88 -8.79 7.17 11.02
C LEU A 88 -9.00 7.42 12.51
N VAL A 89 -8.73 6.41 13.36
CA VAL A 89 -8.85 6.55 14.83
C VAL A 89 -7.95 7.68 15.33
N MET A 90 -6.71 7.75 14.84
CA MET A 90 -5.74 8.75 15.26
C MET A 90 -6.10 10.16 14.85
N GLU A 91 -6.50 10.35 13.60
CA GLU A 91 -6.87 11.67 13.11
C GLU A 91 -8.18 12.16 13.73
N CYS A 92 -9.14 11.26 13.99
CA CYS A 92 -10.33 11.59 14.78
C CYS A 92 -9.99 12.02 16.21
N ARG A 93 -8.99 11.40 16.86
CA ARG A 93 -8.50 11.85 18.17
C ARG A 93 -7.87 13.24 18.08
N HIS A 94 -6.98 13.48 17.11
CA HIS A 94 -6.32 14.78 16.96
C HIS A 94 -7.30 15.91 16.62
N ILE A 95 -8.32 15.64 15.79
CA ILE A 95 -9.32 16.64 15.42
C ILE A 95 -10.22 16.98 16.62
N PHE A 96 -10.56 15.98 17.43
CA PHE A 96 -11.27 16.19 18.70
C PHE A 96 -10.46 17.07 19.65
N ILE A 97 -9.17 16.78 19.85
CA ILE A 97 -8.27 17.60 20.67
C ILE A 97 -8.15 19.03 20.10
N SER A 98 -8.11 19.19 18.77
CA SER A 98 -8.01 20.51 18.10
C SER A 98 -9.19 21.45 18.40
N TRP A 99 -10.39 20.90 18.68
CA TRP A 99 -11.59 21.69 18.98
C TRP A 99 -11.96 21.74 20.45
N PHE A 100 -11.62 20.73 21.25
CA PHE A 100 -12.13 20.55 22.61
C PHE A 100 -11.05 20.58 23.71
N TYR A 101 -9.84 21.08 23.42
CA TYR A 101 -8.81 21.28 24.45
C TYR A 101 -9.26 22.28 25.53
N LYS A 102 -9.00 22.00 26.80
CA LYS A 102 -9.38 22.86 27.94
C LYS A 102 -8.20 23.66 28.46
N HIS A 103 -7.04 23.02 28.58
CA HIS A 103 -5.79 23.65 28.99
C HIS A 103 -4.80 23.71 27.82
N PRO A 104 -3.93 24.73 27.76
CA PRO A 104 -2.99 24.91 26.64
C PRO A 104 -2.10 23.70 26.34
N CYS A 105 -1.74 22.92 27.35
CA CYS A 105 -0.85 21.78 27.21
C CYS A 105 -1.57 20.44 26.95
N ASP A 106 -2.91 20.40 27.02
CA ASP A 106 -3.71 19.20 26.69
C ASP A 106 -3.57 18.79 25.21
N VAL A 107 -3.02 19.69 24.39
CA VAL A 107 -2.79 19.50 22.96
C VAL A 107 -1.66 18.50 22.67
N TYR A 108 -0.81 18.24 23.65
CA TYR A 108 0.29 17.30 23.55
C TYR A 108 -0.12 15.92 24.10
N VAL A 109 0.13 14.89 23.31
CA VAL A 109 -0.18 13.51 23.65
C VAL A 109 1.09 12.82 24.19
N PRO A 110 1.01 12.08 25.31
CA PRO A 110 2.13 11.28 25.80
C PRO A 110 2.65 10.30 24.75
N ALA A 111 3.96 10.07 24.71
CA ALA A 111 4.59 9.10 23.83
C ALA A 111 4.05 7.68 24.00
N GLU A 112 3.76 7.27 25.24
CA GLU A 112 3.22 5.95 25.57
C GLU A 112 1.88 5.68 24.86
N ASP A 113 1.02 6.70 24.79
CA ASP A 113 -0.26 6.64 24.08
C ASP A 113 -0.07 6.54 22.56
N CYS A 114 0.93 7.23 22.01
CA CYS A 114 1.24 7.23 20.58
C CYS A 114 1.95 5.95 20.13
N PHE A 115 2.66 5.26 21.02
CA PHE A 115 3.59 4.19 20.69
C PHE A 115 2.94 2.97 20.01
N PRO A 116 1.77 2.45 20.46
CA PRO A 116 1.10 1.36 19.78
C PRO A 116 0.72 1.70 18.33
N TYR A 117 0.31 2.94 18.09
CA TYR A 117 0.00 3.44 16.76
C TYR A 117 1.26 3.51 15.90
N LEU A 118 2.38 3.99 16.45
CA LEU A 118 3.64 4.05 15.74
C LEU A 118 4.14 2.66 15.30
N LEU A 119 4.03 1.66 16.19
CA LEU A 119 4.37 0.26 15.88
C LEU A 119 3.47 -0.30 14.79
N LEU A 120 2.15 -0.20 14.96
CA LEU A 120 1.19 -0.76 14.02
C LEU A 120 1.28 -0.09 12.63
N ASN A 121 1.48 1.22 12.57
CA ASN A 121 1.70 1.96 11.33
C ASN A 121 2.97 1.47 10.61
N SER A 122 4.05 1.25 11.36
CA SER A 122 5.32 0.78 10.80
C SER A 122 5.22 -0.65 10.27
N VAL A 123 4.58 -1.56 11.01
CA VAL A 123 4.32 -2.93 10.56
C VAL A 123 3.41 -2.93 9.33
N ALA A 124 2.35 -2.14 9.32
CA ALA A 124 1.39 -2.12 8.21
C ALA A 124 2.02 -1.58 6.92
N ILE A 125 2.75 -0.46 6.97
CA ILE A 125 3.51 0.07 5.80
C ILE A 125 4.58 -0.92 5.34
N GLY A 126 5.27 -1.55 6.30
CA GLY A 126 6.24 -2.61 6.03
C GLY A 126 5.62 -3.80 5.30
N CYS A 127 4.51 -4.34 5.82
CA CYS A 127 3.77 -5.46 5.22
C CYS A 127 3.20 -5.11 3.84
N MET A 128 2.70 -3.88 3.65
CA MET A 128 2.25 -3.42 2.32
C MET A 128 3.39 -3.39 1.30
N THR A 129 4.58 -2.92 1.68
CA THR A 129 5.76 -2.91 0.81
C THR A 129 6.28 -4.34 0.59
N GLY A 130 6.33 -5.14 1.65
CA GLY A 130 6.74 -6.54 1.60
C GLY A 130 5.82 -7.41 0.74
N ALA A 131 4.50 -7.14 0.75
CA ALA A 131 3.55 -7.80 -0.13
C ALA A 131 3.91 -7.59 -1.61
N GLN A 132 4.40 -6.41 -2.00
CA GLN A 132 4.87 -6.17 -3.35
C GLN A 132 6.11 -6.98 -3.69
N VAL A 133 7.10 -7.01 -2.80
CA VAL A 133 8.30 -7.83 -2.98
C VAL A 133 7.90 -9.30 -3.20
N CYS A 134 6.95 -9.79 -2.40
CA CYS A 134 6.41 -11.14 -2.56
C CYS A 134 5.70 -11.34 -3.89
N MET A 135 4.90 -10.37 -4.34
CA MET A 135 4.27 -10.44 -5.67
C MET A 135 5.32 -10.52 -6.78
N VAL A 136 6.42 -9.77 -6.67
CA VAL A 136 7.53 -9.83 -7.65
C VAL A 136 8.21 -11.21 -7.63
N ILE A 137 8.54 -11.72 -6.45
CA ILE A 137 9.16 -13.05 -6.29
C ILE A 137 8.25 -14.14 -6.87
N GLU A 138 6.95 -14.08 -6.56
CA GLU A 138 5.97 -15.00 -7.06
C GLU A 138 5.85 -14.92 -8.59
N ARG A 139 5.85 -13.71 -9.18
CA ARG A 139 5.88 -13.51 -10.64
C ARG A 139 7.17 -14.03 -11.29
N MET A 140 8.32 -13.89 -10.64
CA MET A 140 9.58 -14.50 -11.10
C MET A 140 9.44 -16.02 -11.14
N ILE A 141 8.99 -16.64 -10.04
CA ILE A 141 8.79 -18.09 -9.94
C ILE A 141 7.79 -18.58 -11.00
N ALA A 142 6.67 -17.89 -11.18
CA ALA A 142 5.67 -18.24 -12.19
C ALA A 142 6.21 -18.15 -13.63
N THR A 143 7.15 -17.23 -13.89
CA THR A 143 7.79 -17.06 -15.19
C THR A 143 8.87 -18.12 -15.45
N TYR A 144 9.76 -18.36 -14.48
CA TYR A 144 10.88 -19.30 -14.65
C TYR A 144 10.50 -20.77 -14.45
N LEU A 145 9.53 -21.07 -13.57
CA LEU A 145 9.11 -22.43 -13.19
C LEU A 145 7.69 -22.77 -13.66
N MET A 146 7.29 -22.28 -14.84
CA MET A 146 5.92 -22.38 -15.37
C MET A 146 5.26 -23.77 -15.22
N LYS A 147 5.98 -24.85 -15.59
CA LYS A 147 5.45 -26.23 -15.54
C LYS A 147 5.20 -26.75 -14.12
N LYS A 148 6.04 -26.36 -13.15
CA LYS A 148 5.88 -26.76 -11.74
C LYS A 148 4.86 -25.86 -11.05
N TYR A 149 4.85 -24.58 -11.41
CA TYR A 149 3.95 -23.58 -10.85
C TYR A 149 2.47 -23.92 -11.05
N GLN A 150 2.11 -24.59 -12.15
CA GLN A 150 0.73 -25.06 -12.38
C GLN A 150 0.21 -26.00 -11.27
N LYS A 151 1.12 -26.78 -10.66
CA LYS A 151 0.76 -27.71 -9.59
C LYS A 151 0.77 -27.05 -8.21
N PHE A 152 1.27 -25.82 -8.11
CA PHE A 152 1.31 -25.13 -6.83
C PHE A 152 -0.12 -24.71 -6.46
N GLY A 153 -0.49 -24.94 -5.21
CA GLY A 153 -1.75 -24.43 -4.66
C GLY A 153 -1.61 -22.97 -4.22
N GLY A 154 -1.85 -22.74 -2.94
CA GLY A 154 -1.65 -21.45 -2.26
C GLY A 154 -0.45 -21.43 -1.31
N GLU A 155 0.35 -22.51 -1.27
CA GLU A 155 1.42 -22.72 -0.29
C GLU A 155 2.51 -21.65 -0.38
N LEU A 156 3.01 -21.39 -1.59
CA LEU A 156 4.05 -20.38 -1.83
C LEU A 156 3.59 -18.99 -1.36
N GLY A 157 2.37 -18.59 -1.72
CA GLY A 157 1.79 -17.30 -1.30
C GLY A 157 1.68 -17.22 0.22
N THR A 158 1.23 -18.30 0.87
CA THR A 158 1.08 -18.36 2.33
C THR A 158 2.42 -18.26 3.06
N ILE A 159 3.44 -19.01 2.60
CA ILE A 159 4.80 -18.95 3.15
C ILE A 159 5.36 -17.54 3.03
N LEU A 160 5.23 -16.91 1.85
CA LEU A 160 5.70 -15.54 1.62
C LEU A 160 5.03 -14.52 2.56
N VAL A 161 3.72 -14.64 2.81
CA VAL A 161 2.99 -13.77 3.75
C VAL A 161 3.53 -13.93 5.18
N VAL A 162 3.68 -15.17 5.66
CA VAL A 162 4.16 -15.45 7.02
C VAL A 162 5.57 -14.92 7.20
N CYS A 163 6.49 -15.25 6.30
CA CYS A 163 7.88 -14.79 6.36
C CYS A 163 7.95 -13.26 6.34
N THR A 164 7.21 -12.60 5.44
CA THR A 164 7.18 -11.13 5.33
C THR A 164 6.68 -10.47 6.60
N THR A 165 5.59 -10.99 7.16
CA THR A 165 5.01 -10.46 8.40
C THR A 165 6.01 -10.57 9.54
N MET A 166 6.65 -11.73 9.70
CA MET A 166 7.68 -11.93 10.72
C MET A 166 8.87 -10.97 10.56
N ILE A 167 9.36 -10.80 9.33
CA ILE A 167 10.47 -9.88 9.03
C ILE A 167 10.11 -8.44 9.42
N PHE A 168 8.92 -7.95 9.04
CA PHE A 168 8.54 -6.56 9.33
C PHE A 168 8.16 -6.32 10.80
N VAL A 169 7.63 -7.32 11.50
CA VAL A 169 7.46 -7.27 12.95
C VAL A 169 8.82 -7.17 13.64
N TRP A 170 9.78 -8.01 13.26
CA TRP A 170 11.13 -7.97 13.83
C TRP A 170 11.87 -6.66 13.51
N LEU A 171 11.82 -6.18 12.26
CA LEU A 171 12.41 -4.89 11.89
C LEU A 171 11.79 -3.72 12.67
N THR A 172 10.48 -3.77 12.91
CA THR A 172 9.79 -2.75 13.72
C THR A 172 10.27 -2.81 15.17
N TYR A 173 10.33 -4.00 15.76
CA TYR A 173 10.87 -4.21 17.10
C TYR A 173 12.29 -3.63 17.24
N GLU A 174 13.20 -3.98 16.34
CA GLU A 174 14.58 -3.47 16.34
C GLU A 174 14.67 -1.94 16.23
N THR A 175 13.74 -1.34 15.48
CA THR A 175 13.70 0.11 15.24
C THR A 175 13.27 0.88 16.47
N PHE A 176 12.28 0.35 17.19
CA PHE A 176 11.65 1.02 18.32
C PHE A 176 12.12 0.49 19.68
N TRP A 177 13.02 -0.49 19.73
CA TRP A 177 13.79 -0.82 20.92
C TRP A 177 14.69 0.37 21.30
N PRO A 178 14.58 0.93 22.53
CA PRO A 178 14.19 0.31 23.82
C PRO A 178 12.74 0.53 24.33
N GLY A 179 11.84 1.13 23.56
CA GLY A 179 10.44 1.39 23.96
C GLY A 179 10.01 2.85 23.78
N PRO A 180 8.83 3.25 24.32
CA PRO A 180 8.39 4.64 24.30
C PRO A 180 9.33 5.51 25.14
N SER A 181 9.61 6.72 24.66
CA SER A 181 10.31 7.74 25.45
C SER A 181 9.35 8.41 26.45
N GLU A 182 9.85 9.13 27.45
CA GLU A 182 9.02 9.90 28.39
C GLU A 182 8.54 11.25 27.79
N ASP A 183 8.54 11.37 26.46
CA ASP A 183 8.27 12.60 25.73
C ASP A 183 6.78 12.85 25.46
N TYR A 184 6.49 14.06 25.00
CA TYR A 184 5.19 14.50 24.56
C TYR A 184 5.23 14.91 23.08
N TYR A 185 4.25 14.45 22.31
CA TYR A 185 4.16 14.71 20.87
C TYR A 185 2.86 15.44 20.52
N LEU A 186 2.95 16.37 19.57
CA LEU A 186 1.77 17.02 19.01
C LEU A 186 1.01 16.10 18.03
N THR A 187 1.75 15.23 17.35
CA THR A 187 1.20 14.22 16.44
C THR A 187 1.91 12.90 16.65
N CYS A 188 1.14 11.81 16.74
CA CYS A 188 1.69 10.47 16.90
C CYS A 188 2.34 9.87 15.64
N ILE A 189 2.39 10.64 14.54
CA ILE A 189 3.17 10.31 13.33
C ILE A 189 4.66 10.62 13.55
N SER A 190 4.98 11.42 14.57
CA SER A 190 6.35 11.81 14.89
C SER A 190 7.14 10.60 15.44
N ILE A 191 8.34 10.38 14.88
CA ILE A 191 9.23 9.32 15.33
C ILE A 191 10.12 9.84 16.47
N PRO A 192 10.27 9.07 17.58
CA PRO A 192 11.19 9.40 18.67
C PRO A 192 12.62 9.62 18.18
N LYS A 193 13.36 10.52 18.82
CA LYS A 193 14.76 10.82 18.44
C LYS A 193 15.65 9.59 18.49
N GLU A 194 15.51 8.77 19.53
CA GLU A 194 16.34 7.58 19.74
C GLU A 194 16.19 6.59 18.59
N SER A 195 14.97 6.45 18.07
CA SER A 195 14.65 5.59 16.93
C SER A 195 14.86 6.26 15.57
N ALA A 196 15.15 7.57 15.51
CA ALA A 196 15.16 8.32 14.25
C ALA A 196 16.20 7.81 13.26
N VAL A 197 17.42 7.47 13.72
CA VAL A 197 18.49 6.94 12.86
C VAL A 197 18.10 5.58 12.30
N LYS A 198 17.59 4.68 13.15
CA LYS A 198 17.12 3.35 12.75
C LYS A 198 15.94 3.44 11.78
N ALA A 199 14.99 4.33 12.04
CA ALA A 199 13.84 4.56 11.18
C ALA A 199 14.24 5.15 9.82
N ASN A 200 15.18 6.10 9.78
CA ASN A 200 15.71 6.65 8.53
C ASN A 200 16.39 5.57 7.69
N ARG A 201 17.17 4.69 8.33
CA ARG A 201 17.76 3.52 7.66
C ARG A 201 16.67 2.63 7.04
N ASN A 202 15.59 2.35 7.77
CA ASN A 202 14.48 1.56 7.24
C ASN A 202 13.76 2.25 6.07
N PHE A 203 13.57 3.57 6.12
CA PHE A 203 13.00 4.32 5.00
C PHE A 203 13.86 4.17 3.73
N ILE A 204 15.19 4.29 3.86
CA ILE A 204 16.11 4.10 2.75
C ILE A 204 15.98 2.68 2.19
N ILE A 205 16.00 1.66 3.05
CA ILE A 205 15.84 0.25 2.64
C ILE A 205 14.51 0.03 1.91
N LEU A 206 13.40 0.55 2.44
CA LEU A 206 12.08 0.43 1.82
C LEU A 206 12.02 1.10 0.44
N ILE A 207 12.59 2.30 0.28
CA ILE A 207 12.68 2.98 -1.01
C ILE A 207 13.50 2.14 -2.00
N SER A 208 14.66 1.63 -1.56
CA SER A 208 15.51 0.76 -2.40
C SER A 208 14.78 -0.52 -2.82
N LEU A 209 14.04 -1.16 -1.92
CA LEU A 209 13.24 -2.35 -2.23
C LEU A 209 12.14 -2.05 -3.25
N ASN A 210 11.43 -0.94 -3.10
CA ASN A 210 10.41 -0.52 -4.07
C ASN A 210 11.02 -0.29 -5.47
N LEU A 211 12.18 0.37 -5.53
CA LEU A 211 12.91 0.59 -6.80
C LEU A 211 13.32 -0.73 -7.45
N MET A 212 13.87 -1.66 -6.68
CA MET A 212 14.24 -2.99 -7.16
C MET A 212 13.03 -3.79 -7.67
N CYS A 213 11.87 -3.65 -7.03
CA CYS A 213 10.62 -4.27 -7.47
C CYS A 213 10.19 -3.77 -8.86
N ILE A 214 10.25 -2.45 -9.10
CA ILE A 214 9.95 -1.88 -10.41
C ILE A 214 10.89 -2.41 -11.47
N ILE A 215 12.20 -2.33 -11.23
CA ILE A 215 13.21 -2.78 -12.19
C ILE A 215 12.96 -4.25 -12.54
N SER A 216 12.73 -5.08 -11.53
CA SER A 216 12.43 -6.50 -11.69
C SER A 216 11.17 -6.74 -12.53
N LEU A 217 10.09 -6.02 -12.30
CA LEU A 217 8.84 -6.17 -13.06
C LEU A 217 8.96 -5.67 -14.50
N ILE A 218 9.70 -4.60 -14.74
CA ILE A 218 9.99 -4.10 -16.09
C ILE A 218 10.78 -5.16 -16.87
N LEU A 219 11.83 -5.72 -16.27
CA LEU A 219 12.64 -6.78 -16.87
C LEU A 219 11.81 -8.04 -17.14
N LEU A 220 11.00 -8.47 -16.16
CA LEU A 220 10.08 -9.59 -16.34
C LEU A 220 9.13 -9.35 -17.50
N ASN A 221 8.49 -8.18 -17.59
CA ASN A 221 7.60 -7.83 -18.69
C ASN A 221 8.31 -7.82 -20.06
N ALA A 222 9.57 -7.36 -20.10
CA ALA A 222 10.39 -7.39 -21.32
C ALA A 222 10.72 -8.82 -21.77
N ILE A 223 11.10 -9.71 -20.85
CA ILE A 223 11.39 -11.14 -21.10
C ILE A 223 10.12 -11.89 -21.55
N ASN A 224 8.99 -11.51 -20.98
CA ASN A 224 7.70 -12.16 -21.18
C ASN A 224 7.08 -11.89 -22.57
N ARG A 225 7.35 -10.72 -23.16
CA ARG A 225 6.87 -10.35 -24.52
C ARG A 225 7.28 -11.34 -25.63
N PRO A 226 8.55 -11.72 -25.80
CA PRO A 226 8.95 -12.68 -26.82
C PRO A 226 8.49 -14.11 -26.49
N TYR A 227 8.41 -14.46 -25.21
CA TYR A 227 7.95 -15.79 -24.77
C TYR A 227 6.53 -16.09 -25.25
N ARG A 228 5.64 -15.09 -25.22
CA ARG A 228 4.27 -15.14 -25.77
C ARG A 228 4.21 -15.64 -27.21
N LYS A 229 5.21 -15.30 -28.05
CA LYS A 229 5.20 -15.64 -29.48
C LYS A 229 5.61 -17.08 -29.76
N ARG A 230 6.30 -17.76 -28.83
CA ARG A 230 6.93 -19.07 -29.02
C ARG A 230 6.02 -20.26 -28.64
N LEU A 231 5.06 -20.09 -27.73
CA LEU A 231 4.22 -21.18 -27.19
C LEU A 231 2.93 -21.41 -28.01
N ARG A 232 3.06 -21.87 -29.26
CA ARG A 232 1.93 -22.04 -30.19
C ARG A 232 1.16 -23.37 -30.06
N PHE A 233 1.71 -24.40 -29.42
CA PHE A 233 1.26 -25.79 -29.66
C PHE A 233 0.48 -26.46 -28.52
N ASN A 234 0.51 -25.97 -27.27
CA ASN A 234 -0.26 -26.53 -26.16
C ASN A 234 -1.26 -25.52 -25.59
N LEU A 235 -2.55 -25.89 -25.56
CA LEU A 235 -3.65 -25.01 -25.15
C LEU A 235 -3.55 -24.62 -23.67
N ALA A 236 -3.26 -25.59 -22.79
CA ALA A 236 -3.17 -25.37 -21.34
C ALA A 236 -2.00 -24.42 -21.00
N ASP A 237 -0.84 -24.66 -21.59
CA ASP A 237 0.34 -23.80 -21.43
C ASP A 237 0.07 -22.38 -21.93
N ARG A 238 -0.64 -22.23 -23.06
CA ARG A 238 -1.02 -20.92 -23.61
C ARG A 238 -1.94 -20.13 -22.67
N TYR A 239 -2.93 -20.79 -22.08
CA TYR A 239 -3.83 -20.14 -21.11
C TYR A 239 -3.07 -19.63 -19.88
N GLN A 240 -2.21 -20.47 -19.30
CA GLN A 240 -1.44 -20.10 -18.12
C GLN A 240 -0.43 -18.98 -18.42
N VAL A 241 0.20 -19.00 -19.58
CA VAL A 241 1.10 -17.94 -20.03
C VAL A 241 0.34 -16.63 -20.18
N GLU A 242 -0.79 -16.62 -20.89
CA GLU A 242 -1.57 -15.38 -21.09
C GLU A 242 -2.12 -14.86 -19.74
N GLU A 243 -2.53 -15.73 -18.82
CA GLU A 243 -2.89 -15.34 -17.45
C GLU A 243 -1.71 -14.71 -16.71
N ASN A 244 -0.55 -15.37 -16.71
CA ASN A 244 0.65 -14.87 -16.03
C ASN A 244 1.13 -13.54 -16.62
N LEU A 245 1.09 -13.38 -17.93
CA LEU A 245 1.44 -12.14 -18.63
C LEU A 245 0.52 -10.98 -18.24
N ASN A 246 -0.79 -11.19 -18.33
CA ASN A 246 -1.76 -10.15 -18.01
C ASN A 246 -1.68 -9.78 -16.51
N THR A 247 -1.57 -10.79 -15.65
CA THR A 247 -1.43 -10.59 -14.20
C THR A 247 -0.15 -9.82 -13.86
N THR A 248 0.98 -10.15 -14.51
CA THR A 248 2.25 -9.42 -14.32
C THR A 248 2.15 -7.96 -14.80
N GLN A 249 1.47 -7.70 -15.92
CA GLN A 249 1.23 -6.34 -16.39
C GLN A 249 0.38 -5.54 -15.39
N TYR A 250 -0.65 -6.14 -14.83
CA TYR A 250 -1.50 -5.50 -13.82
C TYR A 250 -0.76 -5.20 -12.51
N ILE A 251 0.02 -6.16 -12.02
CA ILE A 251 0.86 -5.97 -10.83
C ILE A 251 1.89 -4.87 -11.09
N CYS A 252 2.48 -4.80 -12.29
CA CYS A 252 3.40 -3.73 -12.68
C CYS A 252 2.75 -2.35 -12.51
N THR A 253 1.50 -2.16 -12.95
CA THR A 253 0.77 -0.91 -12.73
C THR A 253 0.61 -0.58 -11.25
N ILE A 254 0.21 -1.56 -10.42
CA ILE A 254 0.04 -1.36 -8.96
C ILE A 254 1.37 -0.96 -8.32
N VAL A 255 2.46 -1.66 -8.66
CA VAL A 255 3.79 -1.41 -8.09
C VAL A 255 4.33 -0.04 -8.50
N ILE A 256 4.09 0.41 -9.73
CA ILE A 256 4.47 1.76 -10.17
C ILE A 256 3.74 2.83 -9.35
N VAL A 257 2.42 2.70 -9.18
CA VAL A 257 1.62 3.68 -8.41
C VAL A 257 2.10 3.73 -6.95
N GLN A 258 2.31 2.57 -6.33
CA GLN A 258 2.79 2.51 -4.95
C GLN A 258 4.21 3.05 -4.81
N PHE A 259 5.12 2.76 -5.73
CA PHE A 259 6.48 3.32 -5.72
C PHE A 259 6.46 4.85 -5.79
N VAL A 260 5.66 5.44 -6.68
CA VAL A 260 5.57 6.90 -6.81
C VAL A 260 5.14 7.52 -5.48
N ILE A 261 4.07 6.99 -4.87
CA ILE A 261 3.52 7.55 -3.64
C ILE A 261 4.43 7.30 -2.43
N LEU A 262 4.93 6.07 -2.25
CA LEU A 262 5.80 5.74 -1.11
C LEU A 262 7.19 6.37 -1.22
N THR A 263 7.72 6.55 -2.44
CA THR A 263 8.98 7.28 -2.65
C THR A 263 8.81 8.77 -2.38
N PHE A 264 7.69 9.36 -2.78
CA PHE A 264 7.36 10.74 -2.43
C PHE A 264 7.27 10.91 -0.90
N TYR A 265 6.53 10.04 -0.23
CA TYR A 265 6.43 10.03 1.24
C TYR A 265 7.79 9.85 1.92
N GLY A 266 8.54 8.83 1.52
CA GLY A 266 9.83 8.48 2.13
C GLY A 266 10.87 9.57 1.92
N THR A 267 11.02 10.07 0.68
CA THR A 267 11.95 11.16 0.34
C THR A 267 11.54 12.46 1.02
N GLY A 268 10.25 12.83 0.98
CA GLY A 268 9.75 14.02 1.66
C GLY A 268 10.01 13.98 3.17
N THR A 269 9.77 12.84 3.81
CA THR A 269 10.03 12.65 5.25
C THR A 269 11.53 12.76 5.57
N LEU A 270 12.41 12.16 4.74
CA LEU A 270 13.85 12.26 4.91
C LEU A 270 14.36 13.70 4.74
N LEU A 271 13.84 14.42 3.73
CA LEU A 271 14.19 15.82 3.49
C LEU A 271 13.73 16.73 4.63
N LEU A 272 12.49 16.60 5.09
CA LEU A 272 11.97 17.37 6.22
C LEU A 272 12.77 17.12 7.50
N ARG A 273 13.24 15.89 7.72
CA ARG A 273 14.11 15.57 8.86
C ARG A 273 15.50 16.17 8.73
N THR A 274 16.10 16.10 7.54
CA THR A 274 17.45 16.60 7.28
C THR A 274 17.51 18.13 7.39
N PHE A 275 16.52 18.82 6.83
CA PHE A 275 16.48 20.28 6.80
C PHE A 275 15.64 20.90 7.93
N LYS A 276 15.33 20.13 8.97
CA LYS A 276 14.50 20.57 10.09
C LYS A 276 14.92 21.94 10.64
N ALA A 277 16.21 22.16 10.87
CA ALA A 277 16.74 23.37 11.49
C ALA A 277 16.54 24.64 10.63
N LYS A 278 16.23 24.49 9.34
CA LYS A 278 16.00 25.61 8.41
C LYS A 278 14.53 26.07 8.39
N PHE A 279 13.61 25.30 8.96
CA PHE A 279 12.19 25.61 8.94
C PHE A 279 11.72 26.16 10.28
N GLU A 280 10.80 27.11 10.23
CA GLU A 280 10.06 27.55 11.40
C GLU A 280 9.30 26.36 12.03
N PRO A 281 9.25 26.21 13.36
CA PRO A 281 8.67 25.04 14.03
C PRO A 281 7.22 24.72 13.63
N ILE A 282 6.38 25.74 13.49
CA ILE A 282 4.96 25.60 13.10
C ILE A 282 4.86 25.13 11.64
N PHE A 283 5.58 25.79 10.74
CA PHE A 283 5.58 25.46 9.32
C PHE A 283 6.11 24.04 9.06
N HIS A 284 7.17 23.64 9.75
CA HIS A 284 7.70 22.27 9.69
C HIS A 284 6.65 21.21 10.07
N ARG A 285 5.88 21.45 11.13
CA ARG A 285 4.82 20.52 11.58
C ARG A 285 3.67 20.41 10.58
N GLN A 286 3.29 21.53 9.96
CA GLN A 286 2.28 21.53 8.90
C GLN A 286 2.76 20.73 7.68
N LEU A 287 4.01 20.92 7.26
CA LEU A 287 4.59 20.18 6.14
C LEU A 287 4.64 18.67 6.38
N ILE A 288 4.91 18.22 7.61
CA ILE A 288 4.90 16.78 7.95
C ILE A 288 3.53 16.16 7.63
N MET A 289 2.44 16.85 7.95
CA MET A 289 1.09 16.36 7.68
C MET A 289 0.83 16.27 6.17
N PHE A 290 1.21 17.30 5.39
CA PHE A 290 1.02 17.27 3.93
C PHE A 290 1.91 16.26 3.20
N VAL A 291 3.13 16.01 3.70
CA VAL A 291 4.03 15.01 3.13
C VAL A 291 3.56 13.57 3.41
N TYR A 292 2.71 13.36 4.42
CA TYR A 292 2.13 12.07 4.74
C TYR A 292 1.06 11.67 3.70
N VAL A 293 1.49 11.28 2.51
CA VAL A 293 0.62 10.92 1.37
C VAL A 293 0.13 9.47 1.38
N VAL A 294 0.47 8.71 2.43
CA VAL A 294 0.11 7.29 2.55
C VAL A 294 -1.41 7.03 2.46
N PRO A 295 -2.30 7.86 3.05
CA PRO A 295 -3.75 7.69 2.91
C PRO A 295 -4.25 7.74 1.47
N PHE A 296 -3.61 8.55 0.61
CA PHE A 296 -3.94 8.62 -0.81
C PHE A 296 -3.70 7.27 -1.50
N PHE A 297 -2.58 6.59 -1.19
CA PHE A 297 -2.33 5.27 -1.74
C PHE A 297 -3.39 4.25 -1.30
N THR A 298 -3.72 4.22 -0.01
CA THR A 298 -4.74 3.29 0.50
C THR A 298 -6.13 3.52 -0.12
N CYS A 299 -6.44 4.74 -0.54
CA CYS A 299 -7.67 5.07 -1.24
C CYS A 299 -7.64 4.70 -2.72
N ILE A 300 -6.51 4.93 -3.41
CA ILE A 300 -6.33 4.63 -4.84
C ILE A 300 -6.23 3.12 -5.09
N LEU A 301 -5.60 2.36 -4.20
CA LEU A 301 -5.36 0.92 -4.34
C LEU A 301 -6.62 0.09 -4.70
N PRO A 302 -7.75 0.15 -3.96
CA PRO A 302 -8.95 -0.60 -4.30
C PRO A 302 -9.57 -0.19 -5.63
N ILE A 303 -9.55 1.12 -5.95
CA ILE A 303 -10.07 1.66 -7.22
C ILE A 303 -9.27 1.08 -8.40
N LEU A 304 -7.94 1.12 -8.28
CA LEU A 304 -7.02 0.59 -9.27
C LEU A 304 -7.23 -0.92 -9.49
N MET A 305 -7.46 -1.66 -8.40
CA MET A 305 -7.71 -3.09 -8.48
C MET A 305 -9.04 -3.43 -9.17
N ILE A 306 -10.13 -2.70 -8.85
CA ILE A 306 -11.42 -2.85 -9.55
C ILE A 306 -11.24 -2.57 -11.05
N TYR A 307 -10.53 -1.49 -11.39
CA TYR A 307 -10.25 -1.12 -12.77
C TYR A 307 -9.49 -2.23 -13.52
N ILE A 308 -8.43 -2.76 -12.90
CA ILE A 308 -7.63 -3.87 -13.44
C ILE A 308 -8.50 -5.11 -13.71
N VAL A 309 -9.33 -5.51 -12.74
CA VAL A 309 -10.17 -6.70 -12.89
C VAL A 309 -11.25 -6.48 -13.95
N LYS A 310 -11.86 -5.29 -14.01
CA LYS A 310 -12.82 -4.93 -15.04
C LYS A 310 -12.19 -5.03 -16.44
N GLN A 311 -10.99 -4.47 -16.63
CA GLN A 311 -10.25 -4.61 -17.89
C GLN A 311 -9.98 -6.07 -18.24
N GLY A 312 -9.59 -6.90 -17.26
CA GLY A 312 -9.35 -8.32 -17.46
C GLY A 312 -10.60 -9.06 -17.95
N VAL A 313 -11.75 -8.80 -17.32
CA VAL A 313 -13.04 -9.39 -17.70
C VAL A 313 -13.46 -8.93 -19.10
N GLU A 314 -13.39 -7.64 -19.40
CA GLU A 314 -13.76 -7.11 -20.71
C GLU A 314 -12.87 -7.69 -21.83
N ARG A 315 -11.57 -7.81 -21.60
CA ARG A 315 -10.63 -8.40 -22.55
C ARG A 315 -10.94 -9.88 -22.80
N ARG A 316 -11.28 -10.63 -21.75
CA ARG A 316 -11.72 -12.03 -21.88
C ARG A 316 -13.01 -12.13 -22.70
N ASN A 317 -14.03 -11.32 -22.39
CA ASN A 317 -15.29 -11.32 -23.11
C ASN A 317 -15.09 -10.97 -24.60
N ARG A 318 -14.24 -9.99 -24.91
CA ARG A 318 -13.88 -9.65 -26.30
C ARG A 318 -13.20 -10.82 -27.01
N ASN A 319 -12.29 -11.54 -26.34
CA ASN A 319 -11.62 -12.69 -26.93
C ASN A 319 -12.59 -13.86 -27.17
N ILE A 320 -13.50 -14.13 -26.23
CA ILE A 320 -14.54 -15.16 -26.40
C ILE A 320 -15.45 -14.79 -27.57
N ASN A 321 -15.96 -13.56 -27.61
CA ASN A 321 -16.83 -13.10 -28.69
C ASN A 321 -16.15 -13.20 -30.06
N LYS A 322 -14.84 -12.88 -30.16
CA LYS A 322 -14.06 -13.05 -31.39
C LYS A 322 -13.89 -14.52 -31.80
N MET A 323 -13.67 -15.42 -30.83
CA MET A 323 -13.57 -16.86 -31.11
C MET A 323 -14.92 -17.44 -31.54
N VAL A 324 -15.99 -17.07 -30.86
CA VAL A 324 -17.36 -17.48 -31.21
C VAL A 324 -17.76 -16.93 -32.58
N SER A 325 -17.47 -15.65 -32.87
CA SER A 325 -17.77 -15.07 -34.19
C SER A 325 -16.98 -15.77 -35.30
N HIS A 326 -15.71 -16.09 -35.09
CA HIS A 326 -14.93 -16.87 -36.06
C HIS A 326 -15.44 -18.30 -36.22
N ALA A 327 -15.87 -18.97 -35.15
CA ALA A 327 -16.47 -20.29 -35.24
C ALA A 327 -17.82 -20.27 -35.98
N ALA A 328 -18.64 -19.24 -35.75
CA ALA A 328 -19.93 -19.05 -36.40
C ALA A 328 -19.83 -18.63 -37.88
N THR A 329 -18.72 -18.03 -38.32
CA THR A 329 -18.52 -17.57 -39.71
C THR A 329 -17.52 -18.42 -40.51
N GLY A 330 -16.76 -19.30 -39.86
CA GLY A 330 -15.80 -20.21 -40.49
C GLY A 330 -16.45 -21.41 -41.19
N THR A 331 -15.62 -22.35 -41.68
CA THR A 331 -16.08 -23.63 -42.26
C THR A 331 -17.06 -24.36 -41.35
N HIS A 332 -16.76 -24.45 -40.05
CA HIS A 332 -17.66 -25.06 -39.07
C HIS A 332 -19.02 -24.36 -38.91
N GLY A 333 -19.07 -23.03 -38.97
CA GLY A 333 -20.33 -22.29 -38.92
C GLY A 333 -21.16 -22.50 -40.19
N ARG A 334 -20.48 -22.59 -41.33
CA ARG A 334 -21.07 -22.97 -42.61
C ARG A 334 -21.62 -24.39 -42.58
N ASP A 335 -20.86 -25.34 -42.04
CA ASP A 335 -21.26 -26.74 -41.92
C ASP A 335 -22.46 -26.89 -40.96
N ASN A 336 -22.47 -26.16 -39.84
CA ASN A 336 -23.62 -26.12 -38.93
C ASN A 336 -24.88 -25.53 -39.59
N TYR A 337 -24.72 -24.46 -40.37
CA TYR A 337 -25.80 -23.85 -41.13
C TYR A 337 -26.36 -24.80 -42.20
N PHE A 338 -25.49 -25.45 -42.97
CA PHE A 338 -25.89 -26.42 -43.98
C PHE A 338 -26.52 -27.68 -43.36
N HIS A 339 -26.07 -28.11 -42.19
CA HIS A 339 -26.66 -29.23 -41.46
C HIS A 339 -28.08 -28.91 -40.94
N GLU A 340 -28.32 -27.70 -40.44
CA GLU A 340 -29.68 -27.25 -40.06
C GLU A 340 -30.60 -27.15 -41.28
N LEU A 341 -30.11 -26.61 -42.39
CA LEU A 341 -30.84 -26.57 -43.67
C LEU A 341 -31.21 -27.97 -44.17
N LEU A 342 -30.28 -28.92 -44.17
CA LEU A 342 -30.55 -30.30 -44.57
C LEU A 342 -31.66 -30.94 -43.72
N LYS A 343 -31.70 -30.62 -42.42
CA LYS A 343 -32.73 -31.09 -41.49
C LYS A 343 -34.12 -30.50 -41.73
N GLN A 344 -34.21 -29.31 -42.31
CA GLN A 344 -35.50 -28.69 -42.65
C GLN A 344 -36.08 -29.21 -43.96
N TRP A 345 -35.24 -29.82 -44.81
CA TRP A 345 -35.62 -30.31 -46.14
C TRP A 345 -35.83 -31.82 -46.19
N SER A 346 -35.45 -32.54 -45.11
CA SER A 346 -35.83 -33.94 -44.84
C SER A 346 -37.10 -33.98 -43.98
#